data_AF-A0A4Q3RH96-F1
#
_entry.id   AF-A0A4Q3RH96-F1
#
_cell.length_a   1.000
_cell.length_b   1.000
_cell.length_c   1.000
_cell.angle_alpha   90.00
_cell.angle_beta   90.00
_cell.angle_gamma   90.00
#
_symmetry.space_group_name_H-M   'P 1'
#
loop_
_entity.id
_entity.type
_entity.pdbx_description
1 polymer ?
#
loop_
_entity_poly.entity_id
_entity_poly.type
_entity_poly.pdbx_seq_one_letter_code
_entity_poly.pdbx_strand_id
1 'polypeptide(L)' 'PNAGLPNAMGEYDEHPEDTAHFIEEWAKDGFVNIVGGCCGTTPDHIRHIAEHVKALKPRPLPVVETSIRQTIEEETTLA' A
#
# COMPACT_ATOMS: atom_id res chain seq x y z
N PRO A 1 -4.11 -5.15 3.44
CA PRO A 1 -5.40 -5.49 2.82
C PRO A 1 -6.40 -5.89 3.92
N ASN A 2 -7.62 -6.30 3.57
CA ASN A 2 -8.42 -7.10 4.51
C ASN A 2 -7.70 -8.42 4.82
N ALA A 3 -8.04 -9.08 5.93
CA ALA A 3 -7.58 -10.44 6.23
C ALA A 3 -8.38 -11.46 5.39
N GLY A 4 -8.12 -11.48 4.09
CA GLY A 4 -8.89 -12.23 3.10
C GLY A 4 -10.26 -11.61 2.75
N LEU A 5 -11.04 -12.34 1.97
CA LEU A 5 -12.44 -12.01 1.70
C LEU A 5 -13.32 -12.42 2.88
N PRO A 6 -14.40 -11.67 3.19
CA PRO A 6 -15.31 -12.07 4.24
C PRO A 6 -16.00 -13.38 3.86
N ASN A 7 -16.13 -14.28 4.83
CA ASN A 7 -16.88 -15.53 4.67
C ASN A 7 -18.40 -15.25 4.67
N ALA A 8 -19.22 -16.30 4.51
CA ALA A 8 -20.68 -16.16 4.47
C ALA A 8 -21.30 -15.56 5.74
N MET A 9 -20.58 -15.57 6.86
CA MET A 9 -20.97 -14.95 8.13
C MET A 9 -20.44 -13.52 8.29
N GLY A 10 -19.66 -13.00 7.33
CA GLY A 10 -19.04 -11.69 7.39
C GLY A 10 -17.73 -11.64 8.19
N GLU A 11 -17.19 -12.80 8.59
CA GLU A 11 -15.94 -12.91 9.33
C GLU A 11 -14.75 -13.05 8.38
N TYR A 12 -13.54 -12.86 8.91
CA TYR A 12 -12.29 -12.89 8.15
C TYR A 12 -11.41 -14.01 8.69
N ASP A 13 -11.15 -15.03 7.85
CA ASP A 13 -10.52 -16.29 8.25
C ASP A 13 -9.04 -16.39 7.85
N GLU A 14 -8.50 -15.42 7.09
CA GLU A 14 -7.10 -15.45 6.68
C GLU A 14 -6.18 -15.25 7.89
N HIS A 15 -5.13 -16.08 7.98
CA HIS A 15 -4.19 -16.01 9.10
C HIS A 15 -3.17 -14.88 8.90
N PRO A 16 -2.60 -14.33 9.99
CA PRO A 16 -1.56 -13.29 9.94
C PRO A 16 -0.41 -13.58 8.97
N GLU A 17 0.05 -14.83 8.95
CA GLU A 17 1.16 -15.35 8.16
C GLU A 17 0.85 -15.34 6.67
N ASP A 18 -0.38 -15.71 6.29
CA ASP A 18 -0.84 -15.75 4.90
C ASP A 18 -0.92 -14.31 4.35
N THR A 19 -1.58 -13.41 5.08
CA THR A 19 -1.64 -11.98 4.69
C THR A 19 -0.25 -11.38 4.56
N ALA A 20 0.66 -11.70 5.49
CA ALA A 20 2.03 -11.20 5.47
C ALA A 20 2.85 -11.77 4.32
N HIS A 21 2.63 -13.02 3.91
CA HIS A 21 3.30 -13.63 2.77
C HIS A 21 2.95 -12.91 1.46
N PHE A 22 1.67 -12.62 1.21
CA PHE A 22 1.26 -11.86 0.03
C PHE A 22 1.86 -10.44 0.00
N ILE A 23 1.89 -9.77 1.16
CA ILE A 23 2.50 -8.44 1.25
C ILE A 23 4.02 -8.50 1.00
N GLU A 24 4.69 -9.54 1.49
CA GLU A 24 6.13 -9.73 1.26
C GLU A 24 6.44 -9.84 -0.24
N GLU A 25 5.63 -10.60 -1.00
CA GLU A 25 5.76 -10.70 -2.45
C GLU A 25 5.58 -9.34 -3.13
N TRP A 26 4.53 -8.59 -2.78
CA TRP A 26 4.32 -7.25 -3.33
C TRP A 26 5.45 -6.27 -2.99
N ALA A 27 6.03 -6.40 -1.80
CA ALA A 27 7.17 -5.59 -1.39
C ALA A 27 8.45 -5.97 -2.17
N LYS A 28 8.69 -7.27 -2.40
CA LYS A 28 9.81 -7.78 -3.21
C LYS A 28 9.71 -7.33 -4.67
N ASP A 29 8.51 -7.35 -5.23
CA ASP A 29 8.24 -6.89 -6.60
C ASP A 29 8.27 -5.36 -6.73
N GLY A 30 8.42 -4.65 -5.61
CA GLY A 30 8.50 -3.19 -5.58
C GLY A 30 7.16 -2.54 -5.95
N PHE A 31 6.02 -3.14 -5.59
CA PHE A 31 4.70 -2.55 -5.84
C PHE A 31 4.25 -1.59 -4.75
N VAL A 32 4.81 -1.70 -3.55
CA VAL A 32 4.35 -0.97 -2.36
C VAL A 32 5.46 -0.16 -1.70
N ASN A 33 5.05 0.95 -1.09
CA ASN A 33 5.90 1.78 -0.23
C ASN A 33 5.40 1.84 1.22
N ILE A 34 4.11 1.60 1.43
CA ILE A 34 3.44 1.60 2.74
C ILE A 34 2.51 0.40 2.75
N VAL A 35 2.52 -0.35 3.84
CA VAL A 35 1.70 -1.54 4.04
C VAL A 35 1.00 -1.47 5.39
N GLY A 36 -0.16 -2.12 5.49
CA GLY A 36 -0.99 -2.14 6.68
C GLY A 36 -2.21 -3.04 6.52
N GLY A 37 -3.14 -2.90 7.45
CA GLY A 37 -4.36 -3.70 7.52
C GLY A 37 -5.65 -2.88 7.34
N CYS A 38 -6.73 -3.57 7.05
CA CYS A 38 -8.09 -3.01 6.96
C CYS A 38 -9.06 -3.91 7.75
N CYS A 39 -10.14 -4.41 7.15
CA CYS A 39 -11.11 -5.25 7.86
C CYS A 39 -10.53 -6.63 8.20
N GLY A 40 -10.85 -7.15 9.38
CA GLY A 40 -10.37 -8.46 9.85
C GLY A 40 -8.92 -8.48 10.34
N THR A 41 -8.08 -7.53 9.93
CA THR A 41 -6.68 -7.50 10.40
C THR A 41 -6.58 -7.15 11.89
N THR A 42 -5.68 -7.85 12.57
CA THR A 42 -5.43 -7.72 14.02
C THR A 42 -4.00 -7.22 14.29
N PRO A 43 -3.64 -6.86 15.54
CA PRO A 43 -2.25 -6.56 15.87
C PRO A 43 -1.26 -7.66 15.48
N ASP A 44 -1.66 -8.94 15.52
CA ASP A 44 -0.83 -10.06 15.07
C ASP A 44 -0.58 -10.02 13.56
N HIS A 45 -1.57 -9.65 12.75
CA HIS A 45 -1.36 -9.42 11.32
C HIS A 45 -0.30 -8.34 11.08
N ILE A 46 -0.42 -7.21 11.77
CA ILE A 46 0.53 -6.10 11.63
C ILE A 46 1.94 -6.53 12.06
N ARG A 47 2.07 -7.32 13.14
CA ARG A 47 3.34 -7.88 13.58
C ARG A 47 3.97 -8.78 12.51
N HIS A 48 3.22 -9.71 11.93
CA HIS A 48 3.73 -10.59 10.87
C HIS A 48 4.12 -9.82 9.61
N ILE A 49 3.27 -8.87 9.19
CA ILE A 49 3.55 -7.99 8.05
C ILE A 49 4.88 -7.25 8.29
N ALA A 50 5.04 -6.61 9.45
CA ALA A 50 6.25 -5.87 9.80
C ALA A 50 7.49 -6.77 9.80
N GLU A 51 7.42 -7.96 10.39
CA GLU A 51 8.54 -8.90 10.43
C GLU A 51 8.97 -9.39 9.04
N HIS A 52 8.03 -9.65 8.13
CA HIS A 52 8.34 -10.10 6.77
C HIS A 52 8.94 -8.98 5.90
N VAL A 53 8.48 -7.74 6.04
CA VAL A 53 8.96 -6.64 5.19
C VAL A 53 10.15 -5.86 5.76
N LYS A 54 10.53 -6.05 7.04
CA LYS A 54 11.56 -5.22 7.73
C LYS A 54 12.90 -5.12 7.01
N ALA A 55 13.29 -6.16 6.27
CA ALA A 55 14.57 -6.21 5.57
C ALA A 55 14.49 -5.73 4.12
N LEU A 56 13.28 -5.46 3.61
CA LEU A 56 13.04 -5.05 2.23
C LEU A 56 13.14 -3.53 2.10
N LYS A 57 13.70 -3.07 0.99
CA LYS A 57 13.75 -1.65 0.67
C LYS A 57 12.44 -1.22 -0.01
N PRO A 58 11.84 -0.09 0.39
CA PRO A 58 10.69 0.47 -0.34
C PRO A 58 11.03 0.75 -1.81
N ARG A 59 10.01 0.69 -2.68
CA ARG A 59 10.12 1.06 -4.09
C ARG A 59 10.74 2.47 -4.26
N PRO A 60 11.69 2.69 -5.18
CA PRO A 60 12.16 4.04 -5.50
C PRO A 60 11.02 4.95 -5.95
N LEU A 61 11.03 6.19 -5.47
CA LEU A 61 10.05 7.19 -5.91
C LEU A 61 10.32 7.59 -7.37
N PRO A 62 9.26 7.84 -8.16
CA PRO A 62 9.45 8.37 -9.51
C PRO A 62 10.11 9.76 -9.43
N VAL A 63 11.00 10.04 -10.38
CA VAL A 63 11.53 11.38 -10.57
C VAL A 63 10.41 12.23 -11.16
N VAL A 64 9.89 13.17 -10.38
CA VAL A 64 8.91 14.15 -10.85
C VAL A 64 9.69 15.33 -11.41
N GLU A 65 9.61 15.56 -12.72
CA GLU A 65 10.14 16.79 -13.29
C GLU A 65 9.35 17.97 -12.73
N THR A 66 10.05 18.92 -12.12
CA THR A 66 9.43 20.16 -11.64
C THR A 66 9.18 21.04 -12.85
N SER A 67 8.10 20.80 -13.61
CA SER A 67 7.59 21.82 -14.53
C SER A 67 7.00 22.94 -13.67
N ILE A 68 7.78 24.00 -13.51
CA ILE A 68 7.41 25.25 -12.85
C ILE A 68 6.07 25.69 -13.43
N ARG A 69 5.02 25.78 -12.59
CA ARG A 69 3.67 26.31 -12.90
C ARG A 69 3.14 25.91 -14.28
N GLN A 70 2.12 25.04 -14.32
CA GLN A 70 1.08 25.26 -15.33
C GLN A 70 0.48 26.64 -15.02
N THR A 71 1.01 27.66 -15.69
CA THR A 71 0.68 29.06 -15.49
C THR A 71 -0.80 29.22 -15.78
N ILE A 72 -1.54 29.60 -14.75
CA ILE A 72 -2.78 30.35 -14.91
C ILE A 72 -2.38 31.73 -15.47
N GLU A 73 -1.94 31.77 -16.73
CA GLU A 73 -1.68 33.00 -17.50
C GLU A 73 -2.34 32.97 -18.89
N GLU A 74 -3.00 31.88 -19.30
CA GLU A 74 -3.76 31.88 -20.57
C GLU A 74 -5.19 32.45 -20.47
N GLU A 75 -5.74 32.66 -19.26
CA GLU A 75 -7.15 33.06 -19.10
C GLU A 75 -7.38 34.58 -18.95
N THR A 76 -6.34 35.41 -18.88
CA THR A 76 -6.48 36.87 -18.67
C THR A 76 -6.14 37.75 -19.88
N THR A 77 -5.93 37.17 -21.07
CA THR A 77 -5.69 37.94 -22.31
C THR A 77 -6.87 37.84 -23.30
N LEU A 78 -8.05 37.40 -22.84
CA LEU A 78 -9.27 37.33 -23.65
C LEU A 78 -10.50 38.02 -23.02
N ALA A 79 -10.29 38.96 -22.08
CA ALA A 79 -11.33 39.83 -21.56
C ALA A 79 -11.06 41.31 -21.87
#